data_AF-A0A7T0BV30-F1
#
_entry.id   AF-A0A7T0BV30-F1
#
_cell.length_a   1.000
_cell.length_b   1.000
_cell.length_c   1.000
_cell.angle_alpha   90.00
_cell.angle_beta   90.00
_cell.angle_gamma   90.00
#
_symmetry.space_group_name_H-M   'P 1'
#
loop_
_entity.id
_entity.type
_entity.pdbx_description
1 polymer ?
#
loop_
_entity_poly.entity_id
_entity_poly.type
_entity_poly.pdbx_seq_one_letter_code
_entity_poly.pdbx_strand_id
1 'polypeptide(L)'
;MEKDSVSSSTDPLPRIRPFYTTTKFLIWLLIALFVFSYGWRVTEINPSALLKDAHLVRPLVIALLQPEILVAKTSSKQWEVPFHLERDMAFGFGAPSDPIPEETTEVLRLSPPRGAVGDAVSVQGSGLKANSKGQLFWINSVNQEFPLEEITTDGQGHFESVVTVPPIARSENQKVRLVLAWSSGGWAVSKTLQLTLEKIVETIFLGLMATTLAVILAIPLSFMGARNLMTGVLPRGIYYSVRFLFNILRSVEPLIMAILFAVWVGIGPFAGVLALAVHSTAALGKLFSEQIESIDPGPVEAITATGAKPLQVVLYGVVPQVVPQFLALMFYRWDINIRMSTIIGFVGGGGIGFLLQQWINLLQYHKAATALWSIALVVITLDLISARIREKITTV
;
A
#
# COMPACT_ATOMS: atom_id res chain seq x y z
N MET A 1 -82.33 14.04 20.05
CA MET A 1 -83.12 13.10 19.24
C MET A 1 -82.62 13.25 17.81
N GLU A 2 -81.59 12.52 17.40
CA GLU A 2 -81.57 11.07 17.06
C GLU A 2 -81.88 10.87 15.56
N LYS A 3 -80.84 10.62 14.74
CA LYS A 3 -80.53 9.34 14.02
C LYS A 3 -81.45 9.10 12.80
N ASP A 4 -81.07 8.49 11.68
CA ASP A 4 -79.91 7.70 11.27
C ASP A 4 -79.86 7.65 9.72
N SER A 5 -78.64 7.68 9.18
CA SER A 5 -78.10 6.94 8.01
C SER A 5 -79.00 6.32 6.92
N VAL A 6 -78.68 6.59 5.64
CA VAL A 6 -78.50 5.55 4.60
C VAL A 6 -77.35 5.94 3.66
N SER A 7 -76.39 5.03 3.56
CA SER A 7 -75.15 5.05 2.77
C SER A 7 -75.37 5.03 1.24
N SER A 8 -74.67 5.87 0.48
CA SER A 8 -74.40 5.63 -0.94
C SER A 8 -72.96 5.13 -1.12
N SER A 9 -72.77 3.82 -1.00
CA SER A 9 -71.54 3.13 -1.40
C SER A 9 -71.40 3.20 -2.92
N THR A 10 -70.61 4.14 -3.42
CA THR A 10 -70.05 4.06 -4.78
C THR A 10 -68.71 3.34 -4.69
N ASP A 11 -68.76 2.01 -4.69
CA ASP A 11 -67.56 1.20 -4.91
C ASP A 11 -66.98 1.58 -6.28
N PRO A 12 -65.72 2.05 -6.37
CA PRO A 12 -65.08 2.22 -7.66
C PRO A 12 -64.88 0.82 -8.27
N LEU A 13 -65.47 0.58 -9.44
CA LEU A 13 -65.27 -0.62 -10.25
C LEU A 13 -63.78 -1.02 -10.25
N PRO A 14 -63.42 -2.28 -9.99
CA PRO A 14 -62.03 -2.71 -9.95
C PRO A 14 -61.39 -2.40 -11.30
N ARG A 15 -60.38 -1.52 -11.32
CA ARG A 15 -59.58 -1.27 -12.52
C ARG A 15 -58.90 -2.58 -12.91
N ILE A 16 -59.49 -3.32 -13.84
CA ILE A 16 -58.87 -4.49 -14.48
C ILE A 16 -57.63 -3.97 -15.19
N ARG A 17 -56.45 -4.19 -14.60
CA ARG A 17 -55.17 -3.84 -15.23
C ARG A 17 -55.11 -4.60 -16.57
N PRO A 18 -54.83 -3.93 -17.70
CA PRO A 18 -54.84 -4.58 -19.01
C PRO A 18 -53.84 -5.75 -19.00
N PHE A 19 -54.31 -6.95 -19.32
CA PHE A 19 -53.53 -8.20 -19.32
C PHE A 19 -52.16 -8.06 -20.01
N TYR A 20 -52.08 -7.20 -21.04
CA TYR A 20 -50.88 -6.90 -21.82
C TYR A 20 -49.73 -6.24 -21.05
N THR A 21 -49.99 -5.42 -20.01
CA THR A 21 -48.92 -4.84 -19.18
C THR A 21 -48.32 -5.88 -18.24
N THR A 22 -49.13 -6.82 -17.75
CA THR A 22 -48.68 -7.95 -16.93
C THR A 22 -47.84 -8.94 -17.75
N THR A 23 -48.21 -9.23 -19.01
CA THR A 23 -47.44 -10.13 -19.89
C THR A 23 -46.08 -9.55 -20.28
N LYS A 24 -46.00 -8.25 -20.61
CA LYS A 24 -44.71 -7.58 -20.89
C LYS A 24 -43.78 -7.59 -19.68
N PHE A 25 -44.31 -7.33 -18.48
CA PHE A 25 -43.56 -7.42 -17.25
C PHE A 25 -43.01 -8.83 -17.02
N LEU A 26 -43.83 -9.86 -17.25
CA LEU A 26 -43.40 -11.26 -17.10
C LEU A 26 -42.27 -11.63 -18.08
N ILE A 27 -42.33 -11.16 -19.33
CA ILE A 27 -41.27 -11.37 -20.33
C ILE A 27 -39.96 -10.72 -19.88
N TRP A 28 -40.00 -9.45 -19.45
CA TRP A 28 -38.81 -8.76 -18.95
C TRP A 28 -38.25 -9.41 -17.68
N LEU A 29 -39.12 -9.90 -16.80
CA LEU A 29 -38.71 -10.65 -15.60
C LEU A 29 -38.01 -11.96 -15.98
N LEU A 30 -38.54 -12.71 -16.95
CA LEU A 30 -37.91 -13.94 -17.43
C LEU A 30 -36.56 -13.67 -18.10
N ILE A 31 -36.45 -12.61 -18.91
CA ILE A 31 -35.16 -12.19 -19.49
C ILE A 31 -34.18 -11.80 -18.37
N ALA A 32 -34.61 -11.02 -17.39
CA ALA A 32 -33.77 -10.63 -16.27
C ALA A 32 -33.32 -11.86 -15.45
N LEU A 33 -34.22 -12.80 -15.17
CA LEU A 33 -33.90 -14.06 -14.48
C LEU A 33 -32.96 -14.95 -15.31
N PHE A 34 -33.13 -15.00 -16.63
CA PHE A 34 -32.22 -15.72 -17.52
C PHE A 34 -30.84 -15.09 -17.52
N VAL A 35 -30.74 -13.76 -17.66
CA VAL A 35 -29.47 -13.03 -17.60
C VAL A 35 -28.82 -13.18 -16.23
N PHE A 36 -29.61 -13.13 -15.14
CA PHE A 36 -29.11 -13.34 -13.78
C PHE A 36 -28.62 -14.77 -13.56
N SER A 37 -29.37 -15.77 -14.02
CA SER A 37 -28.98 -17.19 -13.93
C SER A 37 -27.77 -17.50 -14.81
N TYR A 38 -27.69 -16.92 -16.00
CA TYR A 38 -26.53 -17.03 -16.87
C TYR A 38 -25.32 -16.36 -16.21
N GLY A 39 -25.51 -15.16 -15.66
CA GLY A 39 -24.51 -14.47 -14.86
C GLY A 39 -24.01 -15.33 -13.71
N TRP A 40 -24.90 -15.90 -12.90
CA TRP A 40 -24.58 -16.79 -11.77
C TRP A 40 -23.75 -18.00 -12.18
N ARG A 41 -24.05 -18.58 -13.35
CA ARG A 41 -23.31 -19.71 -13.90
C ARG A 41 -21.94 -19.29 -14.43
N VAL A 42 -21.86 -18.19 -15.16
CA VAL A 42 -20.61 -17.65 -15.73
C VAL A 42 -19.66 -17.17 -14.63
N THR A 43 -20.19 -16.67 -13.51
CA THR A 43 -19.40 -16.27 -12.34
C THR A 43 -19.13 -17.42 -11.37
N GLU A 44 -19.57 -18.64 -11.68
CA GLU A 44 -19.31 -19.87 -10.91
C GLU A 44 -19.63 -19.74 -9.40
N ILE A 45 -20.70 -19.01 -9.05
CA ILE A 45 -21.01 -18.73 -7.64
C ILE A 45 -21.39 -20.02 -6.91
N ASN A 46 -20.54 -20.43 -5.97
CA ASN A 46 -20.73 -21.61 -5.14
C ASN A 46 -20.67 -21.25 -3.64
N PRO A 47 -21.82 -20.97 -2.99
CA PRO A 47 -21.86 -20.62 -1.57
C PRO A 47 -21.33 -21.72 -0.64
N SER A 48 -21.36 -22.98 -1.08
CA SER A 48 -20.91 -24.11 -0.25
C SER A 48 -19.39 -24.15 -0.05
N ALA A 49 -18.62 -23.57 -0.98
CA ALA A 49 -17.17 -23.47 -0.88
C ALA A 49 -16.74 -22.60 0.32
N LEU A 50 -17.51 -21.55 0.64
CA LEU A 50 -17.23 -20.66 1.79
C LEU A 50 -17.18 -21.43 3.12
N LEU A 51 -18.05 -22.42 3.30
CA LEU A 51 -18.12 -23.23 4.52
C LEU A 51 -17.07 -24.35 4.51
N LYS A 52 -16.87 -25.00 3.37
CA LYS A 52 -15.93 -26.12 3.24
C LYS A 52 -14.48 -25.67 3.41
N ASP A 53 -14.11 -24.56 2.77
CA ASP A 53 -12.72 -24.10 2.69
C ASP A 53 -12.36 -23.10 3.80
N ALA A 54 -13.30 -22.79 4.70
CA ALA A 54 -13.10 -21.86 5.82
C ALA A 54 -11.88 -22.20 6.68
N HIS A 55 -11.57 -23.50 6.84
CA HIS A 55 -10.43 -23.97 7.62
C HIS A 55 -9.07 -23.57 7.01
N LEU A 56 -8.99 -23.44 5.68
CA LEU A 56 -7.77 -23.02 4.97
C LEU A 56 -7.49 -21.53 5.19
N VAL A 57 -8.53 -20.72 5.30
CA VAL A 57 -8.43 -19.25 5.43
C VAL A 57 -8.34 -18.82 6.91
N ARG A 58 -8.82 -19.66 7.84
CA ARG A 58 -8.78 -19.38 9.29
C ARG A 58 -7.40 -18.94 9.81
N PRO A 59 -6.27 -19.63 9.54
CA PRO A 59 -4.96 -19.20 10.02
C PRO A 59 -4.52 -17.85 9.42
N LEU A 60 -4.88 -17.59 8.16
CA LEU A 60 -4.63 -16.32 7.49
C LEU A 60 -5.38 -15.16 8.17
N VAL A 61 -6.69 -15.34 8.43
CA VAL A 61 -7.51 -14.33 9.09
C VAL A 61 -6.99 -14.04 10.50
N ILE A 62 -6.65 -15.09 11.26
CA ILE A 62 -6.10 -14.91 12.61
C ILE A 62 -4.78 -14.13 12.57
N ALA A 63 -3.88 -14.46 11.64
CA ALA A 63 -2.62 -13.73 11.47
C ALA A 63 -2.84 -12.25 11.07
N LEU A 64 -3.86 -11.96 10.25
CA LEU A 64 -4.24 -10.59 9.87
C LEU A 64 -4.87 -9.78 11.03
N LEU A 65 -5.38 -10.46 12.06
CA LEU A 65 -5.90 -9.82 13.27
C LEU A 65 -4.82 -9.55 14.33
N GLN A 66 -3.61 -10.07 14.15
CA GLN A 66 -2.50 -9.94 15.11
C GLN A 66 -1.37 -9.08 14.53
N PRO A 67 -1.50 -7.75 14.52
CA PRO A 67 -0.47 -6.87 14.01
C PRO A 67 0.79 -6.92 14.88
N GLU A 68 1.94 -7.03 14.22
CA GLU A 68 3.25 -6.97 14.85
C GLU A 68 3.63 -5.50 15.18
N ILE A 69 3.10 -4.99 16.30
CA ILE A 69 3.32 -3.60 16.75
C ILE A 69 4.48 -3.52 17.75
N LEU A 70 4.49 -4.42 18.74
CA LEU A 70 5.51 -4.49 19.79
C LEU A 70 6.19 -5.84 19.76
N VAL A 71 7.52 -5.84 19.75
CA VAL A 71 8.36 -7.04 19.77
C VAL A 71 9.26 -6.99 20.99
N ALA A 72 9.52 -8.13 21.62
CA ALA A 72 10.47 -8.20 22.72
C ALA A 72 11.85 -7.71 22.25
N LYS A 73 12.44 -6.76 22.98
CA LYS A 73 13.74 -6.19 22.61
C LYS A 73 14.76 -7.32 22.57
N THR A 74 15.40 -7.49 21.42
CA THR A 74 16.42 -8.51 21.22
C THR A 74 17.78 -7.82 21.22
N SER A 75 18.67 -8.24 22.11
CA SER A 75 20.07 -7.85 22.09
C SER A 75 20.85 -8.94 21.38
N SER A 76 21.75 -8.54 20.48
CA SER A 76 22.67 -9.46 19.82
C SER A 76 24.11 -9.09 20.14
N LYS A 77 24.95 -10.09 20.34
CA LYS A 77 26.40 -9.94 20.42
C LYS A 77 27.05 -10.93 19.47
N GLN A 78 28.18 -10.51 18.90
CA GLN A 78 28.92 -11.30 17.92
C GLN A 78 30.34 -11.57 18.41
N TRP A 79 30.84 -12.77 18.12
CA TRP A 79 32.21 -13.19 18.36
C TRP A 79 32.79 -13.73 17.06
N GLU A 80 34.05 -13.40 16.76
CA GLU A 80 34.77 -13.91 15.59
C GLU A 80 36.02 -14.65 16.06
N VAL A 81 36.25 -15.84 15.51
CA VAL A 81 37.48 -16.60 15.72
C VAL A 81 38.11 -16.91 14.37
N PRO A 82 39.40 -16.59 14.16
CA PRO A 82 40.08 -16.93 12.91
C PRO A 82 40.24 -18.45 12.78
N PHE A 83 40.13 -18.94 11.55
CA PHE A 83 40.42 -20.33 11.18
C PHE A 83 41.44 -20.35 10.06
N HIS A 84 42.49 -21.15 10.23
CA HIS A 84 43.59 -21.25 9.26
C HIS A 84 43.45 -22.53 8.42
N LEU A 85 43.30 -22.38 7.11
CA LEU A 85 43.29 -23.53 6.20
C LEU A 85 44.70 -24.14 6.11
N GLU A 86 44.82 -25.43 6.40
CA GLU A 86 46.04 -26.19 6.11
C GLU A 86 46.14 -26.37 4.59
N ARG A 87 47.15 -25.74 3.98
CA ARG A 87 47.53 -26.07 2.60
C ARG A 87 48.39 -27.32 2.64
N ASP A 88 48.20 -28.20 1.66
CA ASP A 88 49.29 -29.05 1.16
C ASP A 88 50.45 -28.12 0.72
N MET A 89 51.36 -27.80 1.64
CA MET A 89 52.66 -27.25 1.33
C MET A 89 53.71 -28.07 2.04
N ALA A 90 54.35 -28.92 1.25
CA ALA A 90 55.67 -29.45 1.52
C ALA A 90 56.70 -28.30 1.55
N PHE A 91 56.67 -27.41 2.54
CA PHE A 91 57.77 -26.51 2.90
C PHE A 91 57.58 -26.04 4.34
N GLY A 92 58.42 -26.54 5.24
CA GLY A 92 58.43 -26.14 6.63
C GLY A 92 58.95 -24.72 6.80
N PHE A 93 58.11 -23.87 7.41
CA PHE A 93 58.55 -22.71 8.18
C PHE A 93 57.79 -22.69 9.50
N GLY A 94 58.53 -22.46 10.58
CA GLY A 94 58.06 -22.55 11.96
C GLY A 94 56.87 -21.65 12.26
N ALA A 95 55.97 -22.15 13.11
CA ALA A 95 54.78 -21.47 13.56
C ALA A 95 55.10 -20.14 14.28
N PRO A 96 54.40 -19.04 13.97
CA PRO A 96 54.25 -17.96 14.92
C PRO A 96 53.34 -18.45 16.06
N SER A 97 53.81 -18.35 17.30
CA SER A 97 52.96 -18.50 18.48
C SER A 97 52.14 -17.22 18.65
N ASP A 98 50.90 -17.24 18.18
CA ASP A 98 49.97 -16.15 18.47
C ASP A 98 49.67 -16.10 19.99
N PRO A 99 49.58 -14.90 20.58
CA PRO A 99 49.36 -14.75 22.01
C PRO A 99 48.01 -15.32 22.41
N ILE A 100 48.01 -16.11 23.49
CA ILE A 100 46.79 -16.57 24.19
C ILE A 100 45.99 -15.31 24.57
N PRO A 101 44.74 -15.14 24.08
CA PRO A 101 43.94 -13.98 24.46
C PRO A 101 43.69 -14.00 25.98
N GLU A 102 43.93 -12.86 26.62
CA GLU A 102 43.66 -12.60 28.04
C GLU A 102 42.22 -13.00 28.42
N GLU A 103 42.06 -13.39 29.69
CA GLU A 103 40.82 -13.82 30.35
C GLU A 103 39.65 -12.86 30.07
N THR A 104 38.97 -13.10 28.96
CA THR A 104 37.60 -12.67 28.73
C THR A 104 36.71 -13.78 29.26
N THR A 105 35.74 -13.44 30.12
CA THR A 105 34.83 -14.43 30.72
C THR A 105 33.95 -15.14 29.67
N GLU A 106 33.84 -14.55 28.47
CA GLU A 106 33.10 -15.07 27.33
C GLU A 106 34.07 -15.41 26.19
N VAL A 107 34.31 -16.70 25.92
CA VAL A 107 35.29 -17.14 24.91
C VAL A 107 34.63 -18.08 23.90
N LEU A 108 34.89 -17.83 22.61
CA LEU A 108 34.61 -18.75 21.52
C LEU A 108 35.93 -19.43 21.12
N ARG A 109 35.95 -20.77 21.07
CA ARG A 109 37.13 -21.57 20.75
C ARG A 109 36.84 -22.52 19.60
N LEU A 110 37.84 -22.69 18.73
CA LEU A 110 37.83 -23.67 17.65
C LEU A 110 38.85 -24.76 17.99
N SER A 111 38.44 -26.03 17.89
CA SER A 111 39.31 -27.18 18.10
C SER A 111 39.06 -28.22 16.99
N PRO A 112 40.01 -28.43 16.06
CA PRO A 112 41.27 -27.70 15.88
C PRO A 112 41.07 -26.29 15.26
N PRO A 113 41.95 -25.30 15.54
CA PRO A 113 41.89 -23.96 14.94
C PRO A 113 42.40 -23.91 13.49
N ARG A 114 42.77 -25.06 12.94
CA ARG A 114 43.30 -25.26 11.59
C ARG A 114 42.85 -26.60 11.03
N GLY A 115 42.75 -26.72 9.71
CA GLY A 115 42.39 -27.96 9.03
C GLY A 115 42.16 -27.79 7.54
N ALA A 116 41.85 -28.89 6.86
CA ALA A 116 41.54 -28.92 5.44
C ALA A 116 40.03 -28.77 5.17
N VAL A 117 39.70 -28.52 3.91
CA VAL A 117 38.30 -28.53 3.46
C VAL A 117 37.69 -29.91 3.69
N GLY A 118 36.53 -29.96 4.34
CA GLY A 118 35.86 -31.22 4.70
C GLY A 118 36.18 -31.74 6.11
N ASP A 119 37.14 -31.14 6.83
CA ASP A 119 37.43 -31.52 8.20
C ASP A 119 36.32 -31.09 9.16
N ALA A 120 36.14 -31.87 10.22
CA ALA A 120 35.22 -31.54 11.30
C ALA A 120 35.93 -30.65 12.34
N VAL A 121 35.36 -29.48 12.60
CA VAL A 121 35.87 -28.49 13.56
C VAL A 121 34.87 -28.33 14.69
N SER A 122 35.29 -28.60 15.93
CA SER A 122 34.45 -28.33 17.10
C SER A 122 34.51 -26.85 17.44
N VAL A 123 33.33 -26.23 17.47
CA VAL A 123 33.09 -24.85 17.88
C VAL A 123 32.51 -24.88 19.29
N GLN A 124 33.29 -24.40 20.26
CA GLN A 124 32.89 -24.35 21.66
C GLN A 124 32.76 -22.91 22.13
N GLY A 125 31.63 -22.58 22.74
CA GLY A 125 31.43 -21.29 23.42
C GLY A 125 31.28 -21.48 24.91
N SER A 126 31.94 -20.64 25.71
CA SER A 126 31.84 -20.65 27.17
C SER A 126 31.60 -19.24 27.72
N GLY A 127 30.78 -19.12 28.76
CA GLY A 127 30.45 -17.84 29.41
C GLY A 127 29.46 -16.97 28.64
N LEU A 128 28.74 -17.56 27.66
CA LEU A 128 27.79 -16.84 26.84
C LEU A 128 26.46 -16.64 27.58
N LYS A 129 25.53 -15.88 27.01
CA LYS A 129 24.20 -15.73 27.62
C LYS A 129 23.47 -17.06 27.62
N ALA A 130 23.01 -17.53 28.78
CA ALA A 130 22.29 -18.79 28.93
C ALA A 130 20.96 -18.81 28.15
N ASN A 131 20.51 -20.00 27.72
CA ASN A 131 19.25 -20.26 27.02
C ASN A 131 18.98 -19.32 25.82
N SER A 132 20.04 -18.97 25.10
CA SER A 132 20.00 -18.01 23.99
C SER A 132 20.17 -18.73 22.67
N LYS A 133 19.39 -18.33 21.67
CA LYS A 133 19.52 -18.86 20.30
C LYS A 133 20.58 -18.07 19.56
N GLY A 134 21.37 -18.76 18.74
CA GLY A 134 22.37 -18.14 17.90
C GLY A 134 22.56 -18.87 16.59
N GLN A 135 23.34 -18.25 15.71
CA GLN A 135 23.68 -18.82 14.42
C GLN A 135 25.18 -18.69 14.19
N LEU A 136 25.78 -19.79 13.74
CA LEU A 136 27.17 -19.85 13.30
C LEU A 136 27.25 -19.52 11.81
N PHE A 137 28.20 -18.66 11.48
CA PHE A 137 28.51 -18.26 10.12
C PHE A 137 29.98 -18.53 9.81
N TRP A 138 30.24 -19.03 8.61
CA TRP A 138 31.57 -19.06 8.03
C TRP A 138 31.77 -17.80 7.21
N ILE A 139 32.90 -17.13 7.41
CA ILE A 139 33.26 -15.91 6.72
C ILE A 139 34.53 -16.18 5.92
N ASN A 140 34.42 -15.99 4.60
CA ASN A 140 35.57 -16.15 3.72
C ASN A 140 36.45 -14.90 3.70
N SER A 141 37.57 -14.95 2.97
CA SER A 141 38.52 -13.83 2.85
C SER A 141 37.97 -12.59 2.15
N VAL A 142 36.80 -12.67 1.52
CA VAL A 142 36.09 -11.55 0.88
C VAL A 142 34.96 -11.04 1.81
N ASN A 143 34.95 -11.43 3.09
CA ASN A 143 33.93 -11.09 4.09
C ASN A 143 32.50 -11.50 3.72
N GLN A 144 32.34 -12.53 2.87
CA GLN A 144 31.04 -13.11 2.58
C GLN A 144 30.65 -14.13 3.66
N GLU A 145 29.43 -14.04 4.16
CA GLU A 145 28.89 -14.88 5.23
C GLU A 145 28.13 -16.09 4.69
N PHE A 146 28.38 -17.27 5.26
CA PHE A 146 27.71 -18.52 4.92
C PHE A 146 27.16 -19.18 6.20
N PRO A 147 25.84 -19.39 6.31
CA PRO A 147 25.27 -19.99 7.51
C PRO A 147 25.71 -21.46 7.63
N LEU A 148 26.14 -21.85 8.83
CA LEU A 148 26.63 -23.19 9.15
C LEU A 148 25.58 -23.97 9.94
N GLU A 149 25.31 -23.54 11.17
CA GLU A 149 24.42 -24.25 12.10
C GLU A 149 23.70 -23.26 13.03
N GLU A 150 22.46 -23.58 13.41
CA GLU A 150 21.76 -22.90 14.50
C GLU A 150 22.12 -23.54 15.83
N ILE A 151 22.50 -22.72 16.81
CA ILE A 151 22.91 -23.18 18.14
C ILE A 151 21.98 -22.66 19.23
N THR A 152 21.93 -23.38 20.34
CA THR A 152 21.29 -22.93 21.57
C THR A 152 22.25 -23.11 22.73
N THR A 153 22.51 -22.04 23.46
CA THR A 153 23.31 -22.13 24.69
C THR A 153 22.51 -22.80 25.79
N ASP A 154 23.19 -23.59 26.61
CA ASP A 154 22.59 -24.24 27.77
C ASP A 154 22.28 -23.26 28.92
N GLY A 155 21.79 -23.78 30.05
CA GLY A 155 21.50 -22.99 31.24
C GLY A 155 22.72 -22.33 31.90
N GLN A 156 23.94 -22.73 31.52
CA GLN A 156 25.20 -22.18 32.01
C GLN A 156 25.89 -21.28 30.97
N GLY A 157 25.32 -21.12 29.78
CA GLY A 157 25.90 -20.30 28.72
C GLY A 157 26.98 -21.01 27.91
N HIS A 158 26.98 -22.34 27.91
CA HIS A 158 27.88 -23.16 27.12
C HIS A 158 27.16 -23.72 25.89
N PHE A 159 27.92 -23.93 24.81
CA PHE A 159 27.49 -24.76 23.69
C PHE A 159 28.71 -25.43 23.07
N GLU A 160 28.48 -26.58 22.45
CA GLU A 160 29.43 -27.29 21.61
C GLU A 160 28.71 -27.73 20.34
N SER A 161 29.28 -27.42 19.18
CA SER A 161 28.75 -27.82 17.87
C SER A 161 29.92 -28.23 16.97
N VAL A 162 29.71 -29.25 16.15
CA VAL A 162 30.72 -29.76 15.22
C VAL A 162 30.32 -29.32 13.83
N VAL A 163 31.14 -28.44 13.24
CA VAL A 163 30.89 -27.87 11.92
C VAL A 163 31.94 -28.38 10.93
N THR A 164 31.51 -28.71 9.72
CA THR A 164 32.41 -29.11 8.64
C THR A 164 32.96 -27.89 7.91
N VAL A 165 34.27 -27.86 7.66
CA VAL A 165 34.91 -26.81 6.86
C VAL A 165 34.31 -26.80 5.44
N PRO A 166 33.65 -25.72 5.00
CA PRO A 166 32.88 -25.74 3.78
C PRO A 166 33.78 -25.71 2.52
N PRO A 167 33.35 -26.28 1.38
CA PRO A 167 34.15 -26.40 0.16
C PRO A 167 34.51 -25.07 -0.52
N ILE A 168 33.86 -24.00 -0.08
CA ILE A 168 34.10 -22.62 -0.49
C ILE A 168 35.28 -21.96 0.25
N ALA A 169 35.80 -22.59 1.30
CA ALA A 169 36.89 -22.07 2.08
C ALA A 169 38.16 -21.98 1.20
N ARG A 170 38.58 -20.76 0.89
CA ARG A 170 39.72 -20.44 0.02
C ARG A 170 40.54 -19.34 0.67
N SER A 171 41.87 -19.49 0.72
CA SER A 171 42.87 -18.58 1.33
C SER A 171 42.96 -18.60 2.87
N GLU A 172 44.12 -18.21 3.41
CA GLU A 172 44.53 -18.43 4.81
C GLU A 172 43.68 -17.72 5.88
N ASN A 173 43.02 -16.62 5.52
CA ASN A 173 42.25 -15.80 6.46
C ASN A 173 40.75 -16.12 6.35
N GLN A 174 40.30 -17.20 6.97
CA GLN A 174 38.88 -17.49 7.19
C GLN A 174 38.50 -17.16 8.63
N LYS A 175 37.21 -16.94 8.89
CA LYS A 175 36.72 -16.72 10.24
C LYS A 175 35.43 -17.50 10.48
N VAL A 176 35.22 -17.92 11.72
CA VAL A 176 33.92 -18.38 12.21
C VAL A 176 33.33 -17.27 13.05
N ARG A 177 32.11 -16.82 12.71
CA ARG A 177 31.36 -15.83 13.49
C ARG A 177 30.18 -16.49 14.18
N LEU A 178 30.07 -16.29 15.47
CA LEU A 178 28.86 -16.59 16.23
C LEU A 178 28.05 -15.32 16.42
N VAL A 179 26.76 -15.36 16.10
CA VAL A 179 25.80 -14.31 16.46
C VAL A 179 24.80 -14.92 17.44
N LEU A 180 24.83 -14.50 18.70
CA LEU A 180 23.79 -14.85 19.68
C LEU A 180 22.81 -13.70 19.83
N ALA A 181 21.53 -14.04 19.88
CA ALA A 181 20.44 -13.12 20.09
C ALA A 181 19.60 -13.57 21.29
N TRP A 182 19.36 -12.66 22.24
CA TRP A 182 18.54 -12.94 23.42
C TRP A 182 17.56 -11.82 23.68
N SER A 183 16.44 -12.16 24.34
CA SER A 183 15.50 -11.14 24.81
C SER A 183 16.14 -10.36 25.95
N SER A 184 16.36 -9.05 25.75
CA SER A 184 17.03 -8.18 26.72
C SER A 184 16.11 -7.68 27.83
N GLY A 185 14.88 -8.18 27.91
CA GLY A 185 13.81 -7.61 28.73
C GLY A 185 13.28 -6.30 28.15
N GLY A 186 11.96 -6.13 28.16
CA GLY A 186 11.27 -4.95 27.66
C GLY A 186 10.69 -5.07 26.25
N TRP A 187 9.78 -4.17 25.93
CA TRP A 187 9.09 -4.09 24.63
C TRP A 187 9.75 -3.01 23.77
N ALA A 188 10.02 -3.33 22.52
CA ALA A 188 10.48 -2.39 21.50
C ALA A 188 9.40 -2.25 20.41
N VAL A 189 9.30 -1.06 19.83
CA VAL A 189 8.50 -0.86 18.62
C VAL A 189 9.08 -1.71 17.50
N SER A 190 8.23 -2.49 16.83
CA SER A 190 8.67 -3.36 15.74
C SER A 190 9.29 -2.54 14.61
N LYS A 191 10.35 -3.06 13.98
CA LYS A 191 10.92 -2.46 12.76
C LYS A 191 9.87 -2.39 11.65
N THR A 192 8.94 -3.34 11.63
CA THR A 192 7.76 -3.37 10.76
C THR A 192 6.89 -2.13 10.92
N LEU A 193 6.58 -1.71 12.15
CA LEU A 193 5.77 -0.52 12.40
C LEU A 193 6.49 0.76 11.96
N GLN A 194 7.79 0.88 12.23
CA GLN A 194 8.59 2.04 11.79
C GLN A 194 8.57 2.18 10.28
N LEU A 195 8.85 1.08 9.56
CA LEU A 195 8.78 1.05 8.09
C LEU A 195 7.36 1.34 7.58
N THR A 196 6.34 0.82 8.26
CA THR A 196 4.93 1.07 7.91
C THR A 196 4.60 2.55 8.01
N LEU A 197 5.00 3.22 9.10
CA LEU A 197 4.76 4.65 9.30
C LEU A 197 5.50 5.50 8.26
N GLU A 198 6.76 5.18 7.97
CA GLU A 198 7.54 5.85 6.93
C GLU A 198 6.83 5.74 5.56
N LYS A 199 6.38 4.54 5.19
CA LYS A 199 5.67 4.32 3.93
C LYS A 199 4.27 4.92 3.89
N ILE A 200 3.61 5.05 5.03
CA ILE A 200 2.34 5.80 5.13
C ILE A 200 2.57 7.27 4.84
N VAL A 201 3.64 7.87 5.38
CA VAL A 201 3.99 9.26 5.07
C VAL A 201 4.26 9.41 3.58
N GLU A 202 5.04 8.50 2.99
CA GLU A 202 5.27 8.45 1.53
C GLU A 202 3.95 8.38 0.73
N THR A 203 3.00 7.56 1.18
CA THR A 203 1.67 7.38 0.57
C THR A 203 0.84 8.67 0.62
N ILE A 204 0.86 9.37 1.75
CA ILE A 204 0.17 10.66 1.93
C ILE A 204 0.76 11.72 0.99
N PHE A 205 2.09 11.81 0.91
CA PHE A 205 2.78 12.76 0.02
C PHE A 205 2.59 12.40 -1.46
N LEU A 206 2.55 11.12 -1.81
CA LEU A 206 2.24 10.66 -3.17
C LEU A 206 0.86 11.16 -3.59
N GLY A 207 -0.16 10.95 -2.74
CA GLY A 207 -1.51 11.47 -2.96
C GLY A 207 -1.55 12.99 -3.06
N LEU A 208 -0.78 13.70 -2.22
CA LEU A 208 -0.68 15.16 -2.24
C LEU A 208 -0.08 15.66 -3.55
N MET A 209 1.09 15.14 -3.94
CA MET A 209 1.79 15.53 -5.17
C MET A 209 0.95 15.27 -6.41
N ALA A 210 0.30 14.10 -6.48
CA ALA A 210 -0.59 13.76 -7.57
C ALA A 210 -1.77 14.73 -7.67
N THR A 211 -2.37 15.08 -6.53
CA THR A 211 -3.50 16.02 -6.48
C THR A 211 -3.07 17.42 -6.88
N THR A 212 -1.92 17.90 -6.39
CA THR A 212 -1.38 19.22 -6.73
C THR A 212 -1.12 19.34 -8.24
N LEU A 213 -0.44 18.36 -8.84
CA LEU A 213 -0.21 18.33 -10.29
C LEU A 213 -1.53 18.28 -11.05
N ALA A 214 -2.48 17.46 -10.58
CA ALA A 214 -3.79 17.35 -11.20
C ALA A 214 -4.56 18.67 -11.16
N VAL A 215 -4.52 19.40 -10.06
CA VAL A 215 -5.20 20.70 -9.89
C VAL A 215 -4.63 21.74 -10.83
N ILE A 216 -3.30 21.84 -10.92
CA ILE A 216 -2.61 22.79 -11.81
C ILE A 216 -3.08 22.62 -13.27
N LEU A 217 -3.26 21.37 -13.71
CA LEU A 217 -3.76 21.07 -15.06
C LEU A 217 -5.29 21.15 -15.16
N ALA A 218 -6.01 20.73 -14.13
CA ALA A 218 -7.47 20.67 -14.13
C ALA A 218 -8.12 22.05 -14.10
N ILE A 219 -7.55 23.02 -13.39
CA ILE A 219 -8.08 24.40 -13.33
C ILE A 219 -8.21 24.99 -14.75
N PRO A 220 -7.14 25.19 -15.54
CA PRO A 220 -7.27 25.79 -16.87
C PRO A 220 -8.15 24.95 -17.80
N LEU A 221 -8.03 23.62 -17.77
CA LEU A 221 -8.85 22.73 -18.58
C LEU A 221 -10.34 22.81 -18.19
N SER A 222 -10.67 23.08 -16.93
CA SER A 222 -12.06 23.17 -16.47
C SER A 222 -12.77 24.40 -17.04
N PHE A 223 -12.10 25.55 -17.12
CA PHE A 223 -12.62 26.75 -17.79
C PHE A 223 -12.81 26.49 -19.29
N MET A 224 -11.91 25.71 -19.91
CA MET A 224 -12.04 25.30 -21.30
C MET A 224 -13.16 24.27 -21.55
N GLY A 225 -13.49 23.48 -20.53
CA GLY A 225 -14.55 22.46 -20.55
C GLY A 225 -15.92 22.95 -20.10
N ALA A 226 -16.08 24.24 -19.77
CA ALA A 226 -17.32 24.82 -19.27
C ALA A 226 -18.17 25.41 -20.42
N ARG A 227 -19.41 24.92 -20.58
CA ARG A 227 -20.31 25.27 -21.69
C ARG A 227 -20.75 26.74 -21.65
N ASN A 228 -20.96 27.31 -20.47
CA ASN A 228 -21.40 28.69 -20.29
C ASN A 228 -20.34 29.73 -20.68
N LEU A 229 -19.05 29.38 -20.60
CA LEU A 229 -17.94 30.25 -21.00
C LEU A 229 -17.57 30.10 -22.48
N MET A 230 -17.85 28.95 -23.09
CA MET A 230 -17.49 28.62 -24.47
C MET A 230 -18.62 28.90 -25.48
N THR A 231 -19.16 30.12 -25.45
CA THR A 231 -20.26 30.60 -26.31
C THR A 231 -19.75 31.11 -27.67
N GLY A 232 -19.36 30.20 -28.57
CA GLY A 232 -18.98 30.54 -29.96
C GLY A 232 -18.65 29.30 -30.79
N VAL A 233 -18.47 29.43 -32.11
CA VAL A 233 -18.19 28.26 -32.99
C VAL A 233 -16.83 27.64 -32.68
N LEU A 234 -15.77 28.46 -32.64
CA LEU A 234 -14.40 28.01 -32.31
C LEU A 234 -14.27 27.58 -30.82
N PRO A 235 -14.77 28.37 -29.84
CA PRO A 235 -14.84 27.95 -28.42
C PRO A 235 -15.56 26.62 -28.18
N ARG A 236 -16.64 26.35 -28.92
CA ARG A 236 -17.43 25.11 -28.78
C ARG A 236 -16.66 23.88 -29.27
N GLY A 237 -15.79 24.03 -30.27
CA GLY A 237 -14.85 22.97 -30.65
C GLY A 237 -13.90 22.60 -29.52
N ILE A 238 -13.33 23.60 -28.84
CA ILE A 238 -12.46 23.40 -27.67
C ILE A 238 -13.21 22.67 -26.55
N TYR A 239 -14.43 23.09 -26.25
CA TYR A 239 -15.28 22.45 -25.25
C TYR A 239 -15.45 20.94 -25.51
N TYR A 240 -15.81 20.55 -26.74
CA TYR A 240 -16.01 19.14 -27.06
C TYR A 240 -14.71 18.35 -27.00
N SER A 241 -13.60 18.92 -27.49
CA SER A 241 -12.28 18.28 -27.42
C SER A 241 -11.82 18.03 -25.97
N VAL A 242 -12.00 19.02 -25.08
CA VAL A 242 -11.62 18.89 -23.67
C VAL A 242 -12.52 17.88 -22.94
N ARG A 243 -13.85 17.90 -23.18
CA ARG A 243 -14.75 16.90 -22.60
C ARG A 243 -14.45 15.49 -23.11
N PHE A 244 -14.08 15.35 -24.38
CA PHE A 244 -13.65 14.08 -24.95
C PHE A 244 -12.35 13.58 -24.30
N LEU A 245 -11.35 14.46 -24.12
CA LEU A 245 -10.13 14.15 -23.40
C LEU A 245 -10.41 13.67 -21.96
N PHE A 246 -11.28 14.37 -21.23
CA PHE A 246 -11.67 13.94 -19.89
C PHE A 246 -12.31 12.55 -19.88
N ASN A 247 -13.15 12.24 -20.85
CA ASN A 247 -13.79 10.93 -20.95
C ASN A 247 -12.76 9.82 -21.23
N ILE A 248 -11.80 10.05 -22.15
CA ILE A 248 -10.74 9.07 -22.45
C ILE A 248 -9.88 8.82 -21.22
N LEU A 249 -9.35 9.88 -20.60
CA LEU A 249 -8.45 9.74 -19.45
C LEU A 249 -9.13 9.08 -18.25
N ARG A 250 -10.44 9.27 -18.08
CA ARG A 250 -11.23 8.60 -17.04
C ARG A 250 -11.60 7.16 -17.37
N SER A 251 -11.56 6.77 -18.65
CA SER A 251 -11.89 5.39 -19.06
C SER A 251 -10.78 4.40 -18.70
N VAL A 252 -9.55 4.89 -18.50
CA VAL A 252 -8.41 4.08 -18.10
C VAL A 252 -8.25 4.14 -16.58
N GLU A 253 -8.28 2.97 -15.95
CA GLU A 253 -8.08 2.80 -14.51
C GLU A 253 -6.67 3.26 -14.08
N PRO A 254 -6.50 3.97 -12.95
CA PRO A 254 -5.19 4.40 -12.45
C PRO A 254 -4.16 3.28 -12.31
N LEU A 255 -4.58 2.05 -12.01
CA LEU A 255 -3.69 0.89 -11.94
C LEU A 255 -3.01 0.62 -13.28
N ILE A 256 -3.76 0.67 -14.38
CA ILE A 256 -3.22 0.47 -15.73
C ILE A 256 -2.25 1.60 -16.07
N MET A 257 -2.61 2.85 -15.75
CA MET A 257 -1.70 3.99 -15.93
C MET A 257 -0.41 3.82 -15.12
N ALA A 258 -0.49 3.34 -13.89
CA ALA A 258 0.69 3.10 -13.04
C ALA A 258 1.64 2.08 -13.66
N ILE A 259 1.12 1.00 -14.25
CA ILE A 259 1.95 0.02 -14.99
C ILE A 259 2.64 0.70 -16.18
N LEU A 260 1.91 1.48 -16.98
CA LEU A 260 2.48 2.17 -18.14
C LEU A 260 3.58 3.17 -17.74
N PHE A 261 3.34 3.97 -16.69
CA PHE A 261 4.33 4.92 -16.17
C PHE A 261 5.51 4.23 -15.48
N ALA A 262 5.31 3.08 -14.85
CA ALA A 262 6.39 2.29 -14.28
C ALA A 262 7.32 1.73 -15.36
N VAL A 263 6.76 1.31 -16.51
CA VAL A 263 7.57 0.91 -17.68
C VAL A 263 8.30 2.11 -18.28
N TRP A 264 7.67 3.28 -18.31
CA TRP A 264 8.26 4.46 -18.93
C TRP A 264 9.36 5.11 -18.08
N VAL A 265 9.12 5.30 -16.78
CA VAL A 265 9.97 6.10 -15.89
C VAL A 265 10.69 5.26 -14.84
N GLY A 266 10.35 3.98 -14.75
CA GLY A 266 10.85 3.06 -13.74
C GLY A 266 9.88 2.84 -12.59
N ILE A 267 10.08 1.72 -11.89
CA ILE A 267 9.31 1.35 -10.70
C ILE A 267 9.62 2.33 -9.58
N GLY A 268 8.58 2.87 -8.94
CA GLY A 268 8.72 3.73 -7.79
C GLY A 268 7.59 4.76 -7.61
N PRO A 269 7.70 5.62 -6.58
CA PRO A 269 6.65 6.58 -6.21
C PRO A 269 6.33 7.57 -7.33
N PHE A 270 7.33 7.94 -8.14
CA PHE A 270 7.15 8.91 -9.21
C PHE A 270 6.19 8.41 -10.30
N ALA A 271 6.27 7.13 -10.68
CA ALA A 271 5.31 6.51 -11.59
C ALA A 271 3.88 6.54 -11.02
N GLY A 272 3.74 6.26 -9.72
CA GLY A 272 2.46 6.36 -9.01
C GLY A 272 1.87 7.77 -9.00
N VAL A 273 2.71 8.79 -8.77
CA VAL A 273 2.31 10.21 -8.83
C VAL A 273 1.79 10.57 -10.22
N LEU A 274 2.50 10.19 -11.29
CA LEU A 274 2.09 10.50 -12.66
C LEU A 274 0.77 9.83 -13.02
N ALA A 275 0.61 8.55 -12.68
CA ALA A 275 -0.62 7.80 -12.91
C ALA A 275 -1.82 8.45 -12.24
N LEU A 276 -1.70 8.77 -10.94
CA LEU A 276 -2.76 9.44 -10.19
C LEU A 276 -3.00 10.87 -10.68
N ALA A 277 -1.96 11.61 -11.04
CA ALA A 277 -2.09 12.98 -11.51
C ALA A 277 -2.88 13.06 -12.82
N VAL A 278 -2.56 12.19 -13.80
CA VAL A 278 -3.26 12.16 -15.10
C VAL A 278 -4.73 11.78 -14.93
N HIS A 279 -5.01 10.71 -14.18
CA HIS A 279 -6.39 10.31 -13.92
C HIS A 279 -7.16 11.38 -13.13
N SER A 280 -6.54 11.95 -12.09
CA SER A 280 -7.14 13.00 -11.26
C SER A 280 -7.37 14.30 -12.02
N THR A 281 -6.53 14.64 -12.99
CA THR A 281 -6.68 15.83 -13.84
C THR A 281 -8.01 15.76 -14.59
N ALA A 282 -8.31 14.61 -15.19
CA ALA A 282 -9.55 14.40 -15.92
C ALA A 282 -10.77 14.37 -15.00
N ALA A 283 -10.63 13.75 -13.83
CA ALA A 283 -11.71 13.67 -12.85
C ALA A 283 -12.04 15.04 -12.24
N LEU A 284 -11.04 15.81 -11.81
CA LEU A 284 -11.21 17.18 -11.29
C LEU A 284 -11.62 18.15 -12.39
N GLY A 285 -10.98 18.11 -13.57
CA GLY A 285 -11.31 19.02 -14.67
C GLY A 285 -12.78 18.92 -15.09
N LYS A 286 -13.31 17.70 -15.16
CA LYS A 286 -14.73 17.45 -15.39
C LYS A 286 -15.60 18.05 -14.27
N LEU A 287 -15.31 17.74 -13.00
CA LEU A 287 -16.11 18.23 -11.86
C LEU A 287 -16.06 19.76 -11.74
N PHE A 288 -14.87 20.36 -11.85
CA PHE A 288 -14.67 21.80 -11.87
C PHE A 288 -15.45 22.47 -13.00
N SER A 289 -15.44 21.90 -14.22
CA SER A 289 -16.20 22.46 -15.34
C SER A 289 -17.71 22.44 -15.10
N GLU A 290 -18.22 21.43 -14.38
CA GLU A 290 -19.64 21.35 -14.01
C GLU A 290 -19.98 22.36 -12.91
N GLN A 291 -19.07 22.62 -11.96
CA GLN A 291 -19.25 23.68 -10.98
C GLN A 291 -19.25 25.08 -11.62
N ILE A 292 -18.41 25.30 -12.63
CA ILE A 292 -18.43 26.54 -13.42
C ILE A 292 -19.76 26.68 -14.17
N GLU A 293 -20.30 25.59 -14.72
CA GLU A 293 -21.60 25.60 -15.42
C GLU A 293 -22.79 25.86 -14.49
N SER A 294 -22.65 25.62 -13.18
CA SER A 294 -23.72 25.79 -12.17
C SER A 294 -23.71 27.13 -11.43
N ILE A 295 -22.84 28.08 -11.80
CA ILE A 295 -22.78 29.41 -11.17
C ILE A 295 -24.05 30.24 -11.42
N ASP A 296 -24.32 31.22 -10.55
CA ASP A 296 -25.37 32.21 -10.78
C ASP A 296 -24.94 33.16 -11.93
N PRO A 297 -25.74 33.31 -13.00
CA PRO A 297 -25.45 34.26 -14.06
C PRO A 297 -25.51 35.73 -13.60
N GLY A 298 -26.21 36.06 -12.51
CA GLY A 298 -26.41 37.45 -12.06
C GLY A 298 -25.11 38.25 -11.89
N PRO A 299 -24.14 37.80 -11.07
CA PRO A 299 -22.84 38.46 -10.92
C PRO A 299 -22.04 38.58 -12.24
N VAL A 300 -22.18 37.59 -13.12
CA VAL A 300 -21.50 37.56 -14.43
C VAL A 300 -22.08 38.62 -15.37
N GLU A 301 -23.41 38.74 -15.42
CA GLU A 301 -24.13 39.75 -16.20
C GLU A 301 -23.85 41.16 -15.70
N ALA A 302 -23.86 41.37 -14.37
CA ALA A 302 -23.58 42.65 -13.74
C ALA A 302 -22.18 43.19 -14.11
N ILE A 303 -21.15 42.34 -14.04
CA ILE A 303 -19.79 42.74 -14.41
C ILE A 303 -19.68 42.96 -15.92
N THR A 304 -20.33 42.13 -16.73
CA THR A 304 -20.34 42.29 -18.19
C THR A 304 -20.97 43.64 -18.60
N ALA A 305 -22.03 44.07 -17.91
CA ALA A 305 -22.71 45.35 -18.16
C ALA A 305 -21.83 46.57 -17.90
N THR A 306 -20.75 46.44 -17.12
CA THR A 306 -19.77 47.53 -16.90
C THR A 306 -18.81 47.74 -18.08
N GLY A 307 -18.88 46.89 -19.13
CA GLY A 307 -17.94 46.90 -20.25
C GLY A 307 -16.64 46.11 -19.99
N ALA A 308 -16.65 45.24 -18.96
CA ALA A 308 -15.51 44.42 -18.60
C ALA A 308 -15.12 43.44 -19.74
N LYS A 309 -13.81 43.24 -19.92
CA LYS A 309 -13.28 42.25 -20.89
C LYS A 309 -13.62 40.81 -20.42
N PRO A 310 -13.71 39.81 -21.32
CA PRO A 310 -14.05 38.43 -20.95
C PRO A 310 -13.19 37.85 -19.83
N LEU A 311 -11.89 38.15 -19.81
CA LEU A 311 -11.00 37.70 -18.74
C LEU A 311 -11.33 38.34 -17.37
N GLN A 312 -11.77 39.60 -17.37
CA GLN A 312 -12.21 40.29 -16.15
C GLN A 312 -13.53 39.70 -15.65
N VAL A 313 -14.46 39.38 -16.56
CA VAL A 313 -15.72 38.70 -16.21
C VAL A 313 -15.44 37.34 -15.56
N VAL A 314 -14.50 36.55 -16.09
CA VAL A 314 -14.10 35.28 -15.48
C VAL A 314 -13.47 35.50 -14.10
N LEU A 315 -12.50 36.41 -14.00
CA LEU A 315 -11.73 36.61 -12.76
C LEU A 315 -12.57 37.17 -11.61
N TYR A 316 -13.52 38.07 -11.89
CA TYR A 316 -14.31 38.76 -10.86
C TYR A 316 -15.76 38.26 -10.75
N GLY A 317 -16.30 37.64 -11.79
CA GLY A 317 -17.68 37.11 -11.80
C GLY A 317 -17.76 35.61 -11.56
N VAL A 318 -16.81 34.83 -12.08
CA VAL A 318 -16.87 33.36 -12.05
C VAL A 318 -16.00 32.79 -10.93
N VAL A 319 -14.71 33.16 -10.90
CA VAL A 319 -13.73 32.58 -9.95
C VAL A 319 -14.21 32.70 -8.49
N PRO A 320 -14.71 33.84 -7.99
CA PRO A 320 -15.13 33.96 -6.59
C PRO A 320 -16.26 32.99 -6.22
N GLN A 321 -17.15 32.65 -7.16
CA GLN A 321 -18.27 31.75 -6.93
C GLN A 321 -17.87 30.27 -6.84
N VAL A 322 -16.78 29.87 -7.51
CA VAL A 322 -16.39 28.45 -7.63
C VAL A 322 -15.25 28.03 -6.71
N VAL A 323 -14.47 28.97 -6.17
CA VAL A 323 -13.31 28.68 -5.31
C VAL A 323 -13.66 27.81 -4.11
N PRO A 324 -14.74 28.06 -3.33
CA PRO A 324 -15.08 27.22 -2.18
C PRO A 324 -15.35 25.76 -2.60
N GLN A 325 -16.07 25.55 -3.70
CA GLN A 325 -16.43 24.25 -4.24
C GLN A 325 -15.19 23.56 -4.82
N PHE A 326 -14.29 24.30 -5.46
CA PHE A 326 -13.02 23.77 -5.95
C PHE A 326 -12.18 23.25 -4.78
N LEU A 327 -12.03 24.03 -3.71
CA LEU A 327 -11.31 23.61 -2.50
C LEU A 327 -11.90 22.32 -1.92
N ALA A 328 -13.22 22.25 -1.77
CA ALA A 328 -13.90 21.05 -1.30
C ALA A 328 -13.61 19.81 -2.19
N LEU A 329 -13.64 19.97 -3.51
CA LEU A 329 -13.35 18.91 -4.47
C LEU A 329 -11.86 18.51 -4.48
N MET A 330 -10.94 19.46 -4.26
CA MET A 330 -9.51 19.17 -4.13
C MET A 330 -9.22 18.30 -2.91
N PHE A 331 -9.76 18.65 -1.73
CA PHE A 331 -9.60 17.84 -0.52
C PHE A 331 -10.23 16.46 -0.68
N TYR A 332 -11.40 16.37 -1.32
CA TYR A 332 -12.02 15.08 -1.64
C TYR A 332 -11.12 14.21 -2.53
N ARG A 333 -10.55 14.80 -3.57
CA ARG A 333 -9.68 14.08 -4.50
C ARG A 333 -8.38 13.65 -3.82
N TRP A 334 -7.86 14.47 -2.91
CA TRP A 334 -6.68 14.12 -2.14
C TRP A 334 -6.90 12.86 -1.28
N ASP A 335 -8.03 12.77 -0.54
CA ASP A 335 -8.39 11.55 0.19
C ASP A 335 -8.47 10.32 -0.73
N ILE A 336 -9.18 10.46 -1.86
CA ILE A 336 -9.28 9.38 -2.85
C ILE A 336 -7.90 8.96 -3.35
N ASN A 337 -7.02 9.91 -3.65
CA ASN A 337 -5.68 9.61 -4.17
C ASN A 337 -4.81 8.89 -3.14
N ILE A 338 -4.93 9.21 -1.84
CA ILE A 338 -4.25 8.47 -0.78
C ILE A 338 -4.76 7.02 -0.75
N ARG A 339 -6.07 6.80 -0.82
CA ARG A 339 -6.66 5.46 -0.87
C ARG A 339 -6.20 4.68 -2.10
N MET A 340 -6.28 5.29 -3.29
CA MET A 340 -5.88 4.67 -4.55
C MET A 340 -4.38 4.36 -4.61
N SER A 341 -3.54 5.18 -3.97
CA SER A 341 -2.10 4.94 -3.93
C SER A 341 -1.72 3.62 -3.26
N THR A 342 -2.54 3.11 -2.33
CA THR A 342 -2.33 1.79 -1.72
C THR A 342 -2.48 0.66 -2.74
N ILE A 343 -3.42 0.77 -3.69
CA ILE A 343 -3.62 -0.21 -4.75
C ILE A 343 -2.52 -0.06 -5.82
N ILE A 344 -2.17 1.17 -6.17
CA ILE A 344 -1.10 1.46 -7.13
C ILE A 344 0.27 0.98 -6.64
N GLY A 345 0.49 0.95 -5.32
CA GLY A 345 1.69 0.36 -4.74
C GLY A 345 1.90 -1.12 -5.09
N PHE A 346 0.82 -1.88 -5.33
CA PHE A 346 0.91 -3.30 -5.70
C PHE A 346 1.54 -3.51 -7.08
N VAL A 347 1.39 -2.54 -7.98
CA VAL A 347 1.95 -2.59 -9.33
C VAL A 347 3.26 -1.82 -9.47
N GLY A 348 3.89 -1.49 -8.34
CA GLY A 348 5.19 -0.82 -8.32
C GLY A 348 5.12 0.71 -8.27
N GLY A 349 3.96 1.29 -7.97
CA GLY A 349 3.80 2.74 -7.79
C GLY A 349 4.27 3.29 -6.43
N GLY A 350 4.97 2.49 -5.61
CA GLY A 350 5.55 2.91 -4.33
C GLY A 350 4.58 2.92 -3.14
N GLY A 351 4.99 3.57 -2.04
CA GLY A 351 4.18 3.72 -0.83
C GLY A 351 3.95 2.42 -0.05
N ILE A 352 2.95 2.45 0.83
CA ILE A 352 2.64 1.34 1.75
C ILE A 352 2.10 0.11 1.02
N GLY A 353 1.44 0.31 -0.12
CA GLY A 353 0.93 -0.78 -0.95
C GLY A 353 2.02 -1.73 -1.44
N PHE A 354 3.20 -1.19 -1.74
CA PHE A 354 4.35 -2.00 -2.16
C PHE A 354 4.83 -2.94 -1.04
N LEU A 355 4.98 -2.44 0.19
CA LEU A 355 5.37 -3.27 1.33
C LEU A 355 4.29 -4.29 1.70
N LEU A 356 3.02 -3.89 1.64
CA LEU A 356 1.90 -4.80 1.89
C LEU A 356 1.94 -5.97 0.90
N GLN A 357 2.08 -5.69 -0.39
CA GLN A 357 2.20 -6.70 -1.43
C GLN A 357 3.44 -7.59 -1.21
N GLN A 358 4.57 -7.01 -0.82
CA GLN A 358 5.78 -7.78 -0.51
C GLN A 358 5.57 -8.73 0.67
N TRP A 359 4.96 -8.29 1.77
CA TRP A 359 4.71 -9.15 2.93
C TRP A 359 3.68 -10.25 2.66
N ILE A 360 2.67 -9.97 1.85
CA ILE A 360 1.72 -10.99 1.38
C ILE A 360 2.46 -12.05 0.55
N ASN A 361 3.30 -11.65 -0.40
CA ASN A 361 4.07 -12.56 -1.24
C ASN A 361 5.09 -13.40 -0.45
N LEU A 362 5.64 -12.84 0.63
CA LEU A 362 6.55 -13.53 1.54
C LEU A 362 5.83 -14.36 2.62
N LEU A 363 4.50 -14.46 2.58
CA LEU A 363 3.66 -15.14 3.58
C LEU A 363 3.84 -14.60 5.01
N GLN A 364 4.29 -13.34 5.14
CA GLN A 364 4.54 -12.66 6.41
C GLN A 364 3.29 -11.93 6.90
N TYR A 365 2.23 -12.68 7.17
CA TYR A 365 0.88 -12.12 7.42
C TYR A 365 0.78 -11.23 8.67
N HIS A 366 1.58 -11.45 9.71
CA HIS A 366 1.64 -10.57 10.89
C HIS A 366 2.17 -9.16 10.55
N LYS A 367 3.09 -9.07 9.58
CA LYS A 367 3.59 -7.78 9.07
C LYS A 367 2.58 -7.12 8.14
N ALA A 368 1.99 -7.91 7.25
CA ALA A 368 0.88 -7.46 6.41
C ALA A 368 -0.29 -6.92 7.24
N ALA A 369 -0.60 -7.54 8.38
CA ALA A 369 -1.58 -7.07 9.36
C ALA A 369 -1.23 -5.66 9.86
N THR A 370 0.03 -5.42 10.25
CA THR A 370 0.48 -4.09 10.69
C THR A 370 0.25 -3.03 9.61
N ALA A 371 0.60 -3.31 8.34
CA ALA A 371 0.29 -2.40 7.24
C ALA A 371 -1.22 -2.19 7.06
N LEU A 372 -2.00 -3.27 7.02
CA LEU A 372 -3.45 -3.22 6.78
C LEU A 372 -4.17 -2.37 7.84
N TRP A 373 -3.91 -2.63 9.12
CA TRP A 373 -4.49 -1.87 10.22
C TRP A 373 -4.03 -0.42 10.22
N SER A 374 -2.76 -0.16 9.89
CA SER A 374 -2.25 1.21 9.82
C SER A 374 -2.84 2.00 8.65
N ILE A 375 -3.04 1.37 7.48
CA ILE A 375 -3.76 1.97 6.34
C ILE A 375 -5.18 2.30 6.75
N ALA A 376 -5.90 1.35 7.36
CA ALA A 376 -7.29 1.56 7.79
C ALA A 376 -7.39 2.74 8.77
N LEU A 377 -6.51 2.79 9.77
CA LEU A 377 -6.46 3.89 10.75
C LEU A 377 -6.23 5.25 10.08
N VAL A 378 -5.26 5.33 9.16
CA VAL A 378 -4.92 6.56 8.45
C VAL A 378 -6.05 7.02 7.56
N VAL A 379 -6.65 6.11 6.79
CA VAL A 379 -7.77 6.41 5.89
C VAL A 379 -8.99 6.88 6.67
N ILE A 380 -9.34 6.23 7.79
CA ILE A 380 -10.44 6.67 8.67
C ILE A 380 -10.14 8.07 9.21
N THR A 381 -8.91 8.30 9.68
CA THR A 381 -8.50 9.60 10.23
C THR A 381 -8.58 10.71 9.18
N LEU A 382 -8.09 10.45 7.96
CA LEU A 382 -8.12 11.40 6.84
C LEU A 382 -9.53 11.70 6.36
N ASP A 383 -10.41 10.71 6.31
CA ASP A 383 -11.81 10.90 5.92
C ASP A 383 -12.54 11.80 6.93
N LEU A 384 -12.32 11.56 8.23
CA LEU A 384 -12.86 12.42 9.30
C LEU A 384 -12.35 13.86 9.20
N ILE A 385 -11.04 14.05 8.95
CA ILE A 385 -10.46 15.39 8.77
C ILE A 385 -11.04 16.06 7.52
N SER A 386 -11.10 15.35 6.40
CA SER A 386 -11.58 15.86 5.11
C SER A 386 -13.06 16.24 5.17
N ALA A 387 -13.88 15.47 5.88
CA ALA A 387 -15.29 15.79 6.11
C ALA A 387 -15.44 17.09 6.91
N ARG A 388 -14.68 17.27 7.99
CA ARG A 388 -14.72 18.48 8.83
C ARG A 388 -14.23 19.73 8.10
N ILE A 389 -13.20 19.60 7.25
CA ILE A 389 -12.71 20.71 6.43
C ILE A 389 -13.77 21.12 5.41
N ARG A 390 -14.40 20.16 4.74
CA ARG A 390 -15.45 20.41 3.75
C ARG A 390 -16.65 21.13 4.35
N GLU A 391 -17.12 20.67 5.50
CA GLU A 391 -18.24 21.28 6.23
C GLU A 391 -17.97 22.77 6.52
N LYS A 392 -16.76 23.12 6.95
CA LYS A 392 -16.37 24.51 7.21
C LYS A 392 -16.29 25.38 5.95
N ILE A 393 -15.90 24.81 4.81
CA ILE A 393 -15.76 25.57 3.56
C ILE A 393 -17.11 25.82 2.89
N THR A 394 -18.07 24.89 3.02
CA THR A 394 -19.39 25.00 2.35
C THR A 394 -20.43 25.75 3.19
N THR A 395 -20.22 25.90 4.50
CA THR A 395 -21.15 26.63 5.40
C THR A 395 -20.88 28.14 5.44
N VAL A 396 -19.89 28.62 4.68
CA VAL A 396 -19.59 30.05 4.48
C VAL A 396 -20.04 30.43 3.08
#